data_AF-A0A2D6C3B9-F1
#
_entry.id   AF-A0A2D6C3B9-F1
#
_cell.length_a   1.000
_cell.length_b   1.000
_cell.length_c   1.000
_cell.angle_alpha   90.00
_cell.angle_beta   90.00
_cell.angle_gamma   90.00
#
_symmetry.space_group_name_H-M   'P 1'
#
loop_
_entity.id
_entity.type
_entity.pdbx_description
1 polymer ?
#
loop_
_entity_poly.entity_id
_entity_poly.type
_entity_poly.pdbx_seq_one_letter_code
_entity_poly.pdbx_strand_id
1 'polypeptide(L)'
;MTPEGELVETGSSWLVPVRCKERTFGTHSAMLKVAKPDSDERPGMALLQWWGGEGAVRVLRRDADAILMPWLDQRPALGNLDDFDDARAFDILVTTTDRLHRQARRALGAGEGRPMPAGLIPLADVRRHVFGLPLAQSERLARWRAFAAGFDLEGPAPLPLHGDIHHGNLLHDPGHDPGQDPGHNPGHTPGQRDSSGGWVVIDPKGYVGHPSYDFANLFFNPIDQPGR
;
A
#
# COMPACT_ATOMS: atom_id res chain seq x y z
N MET A 1 -25.17 -4.38 -7.01
CA MET A 1 -24.42 -5.09 -5.97
C MET A 1 -25.31 -5.21 -4.76
N THR A 2 -25.16 -6.27 -3.96
CA THR A 2 -25.90 -6.49 -2.71
C THR A 2 -24.90 -6.79 -1.60
N PRO A 3 -25.06 -6.26 -0.37
CA PRO A 3 -24.20 -6.63 0.76
C PRO A 3 -24.20 -8.14 1.00
N GLU A 4 -23.04 -8.69 1.33
CA GLU A 4 -22.83 -10.11 1.59
C GLU A 4 -21.93 -10.31 2.81
N GLY A 5 -22.49 -10.13 4.01
CA GLY A 5 -21.75 -10.24 5.27
C GLY A 5 -21.96 -9.02 6.15
N GLU A 6 -21.25 -9.00 7.28
CA GLU A 6 -21.35 -7.92 8.24
C GLU A 6 -20.56 -6.69 7.79
N LEU A 7 -21.11 -5.52 8.09
CA LEU A 7 -20.40 -4.26 7.99
C LEU A 7 -19.30 -4.25 9.06
N VAL A 8 -18.07 -3.99 8.63
CA VAL A 8 -16.95 -3.76 9.54
C VAL A 8 -16.65 -2.27 9.56
N GLU A 9 -16.61 -1.69 10.75
CA GLU A 9 -16.29 -0.28 10.95
C GLU A 9 -14.86 -0.12 11.48
N THR A 10 -14.07 0.73 10.82
CA THR A 10 -12.73 1.13 11.27
C THR A 10 -12.76 2.57 11.78
N GLY A 11 -11.61 3.08 12.25
CA GLY A 11 -11.49 4.50 12.60
C GLY A 11 -11.75 5.44 11.41
N SER A 12 -11.41 5.02 10.19
CA SER A 12 -11.40 5.85 8.98
C SER A 12 -12.51 5.52 7.99
N SER A 13 -13.05 4.30 8.01
CA SER A 13 -13.90 3.78 6.93
C SER A 13 -14.96 2.78 7.40
N TRP A 14 -15.93 2.54 6.52
CA TRP A 14 -16.85 1.41 6.55
C TRP A 14 -16.46 0.41 5.46
N LEU A 15 -16.36 -0.86 5.83
CA LEU A 15 -15.99 -1.97 4.95
C LEU A 15 -17.17 -2.94 4.84
N VAL A 16 -17.64 -3.18 3.62
CA VAL A 16 -18.79 -4.05 3.35
C VAL A 16 -18.42 -5.03 2.24
N PRO A 17 -18.37 -6.34 2.52
CA PRO A 17 -18.31 -7.32 1.45
C PRO A 17 -19.60 -7.24 0.62
N VAL A 18 -19.48 -7.28 -0.71
CA VAL A 18 -20.62 -7.19 -1.61
C VAL A 18 -20.56 -8.24 -2.71
N ARG A 19 -21.75 -8.75 -3.06
CA ARG A 19 -21.96 -9.57 -4.25
C ARG A 19 -22.25 -8.69 -5.46
N CYS A 20 -21.47 -8.86 -6.51
CA CYS A 20 -21.71 -8.24 -7.80
C CYS A 20 -22.78 -9.02 -8.58
N LYS A 21 -23.62 -8.31 -9.35
CA LYS A 21 -24.48 -8.97 -10.35
C LYS A 21 -23.58 -9.62 -11.41
N GLU A 22 -24.00 -10.75 -11.99
CA GLU A 22 -23.19 -11.64 -12.84
C GLU A 22 -22.05 -10.95 -13.59
N ARG A 23 -20.81 -11.25 -13.17
CA ARG A 23 -19.50 -10.80 -13.69
C ARG A 23 -19.39 -9.34 -14.15
N THR A 24 -20.15 -8.41 -13.58
CA THR A 24 -20.12 -6.96 -13.96
C THR A 24 -18.70 -6.37 -13.90
N PHE A 25 -17.82 -6.93 -13.07
CA PHE A 25 -16.41 -6.54 -12.94
C PHE A 25 -15.43 -7.71 -13.06
N GLY A 26 -15.82 -8.79 -13.75
CA GLY A 26 -15.02 -10.02 -13.84
C GLY A 26 -15.02 -10.90 -12.58
N THR A 27 -15.52 -10.39 -11.45
CA THR A 27 -15.71 -11.10 -10.18
C THR A 27 -17.17 -11.10 -9.71
N HIS A 28 -17.53 -12.09 -8.89
CA HIS A 28 -18.81 -12.14 -8.16
C HIS A 28 -18.72 -11.53 -6.76
N SER A 29 -17.53 -11.47 -6.17
CA SER A 29 -17.30 -11.03 -4.80
C SER A 29 -16.31 -9.86 -4.79
N ALA A 30 -16.68 -8.81 -4.06
CA ALA A 30 -15.93 -7.58 -3.95
C ALA A 30 -15.99 -7.03 -2.52
N MET A 31 -15.07 -6.13 -2.19
CA MET A 31 -15.07 -5.33 -0.98
C MET A 31 -15.40 -3.88 -1.35
N LEU A 32 -16.44 -3.32 -0.74
CA LEU A 32 -16.74 -1.89 -0.80
C LEU A 32 -16.15 -1.22 0.44
N LYS A 33 -15.24 -0.27 0.24
CA LYS A 33 -14.71 0.61 1.28
C LYS A 33 -15.26 2.01 1.09
N VAL A 34 -15.85 2.59 2.12
CA VAL A 34 -16.40 3.96 2.12
C VAL A 34 -15.69 4.76 3.20
N ALA A 35 -15.04 5.85 2.82
CA ALA A 35 -14.36 6.77 3.72
C ALA A 35 -15.38 7.55 4.58
N LYS A 36 -15.04 7.76 5.84
CA LYS A 36 -15.78 8.69 6.71
C LYS A 36 -15.54 10.14 6.26
N PRO A 37 -16.46 11.09 6.55
CA PRO A 37 -16.35 12.47 6.10
C PRO A 37 -14.97 13.12 6.33
N ASP A 38 -14.43 13.00 7.55
CA ASP A 38 -13.16 13.64 7.95
C ASP A 38 -11.94 12.72 7.79
N SER A 39 -12.09 11.62 7.07
CA SER A 39 -11.01 10.65 6.89
C SER A 39 -9.99 11.07 5.83
N ASP A 40 -8.73 10.72 6.08
CA ASP A 40 -7.55 10.87 5.22
C ASP A 40 -7.37 9.75 4.19
N GLU A 41 -8.41 8.95 3.93
CA GLU A 41 -8.36 7.77 3.03
C GLU A 41 -8.35 8.11 1.53
N ARG A 42 -8.84 9.30 1.17
CA ARG A 42 -9.09 9.70 -0.22
C ARG A 42 -7.83 9.73 -1.10
N PRO A 43 -6.68 10.28 -0.64
CA PRO A 43 -5.43 10.19 -1.37
C PRO A 43 -5.02 8.74 -1.65
N GLY A 44 -5.21 7.87 -0.64
CA GLY A 44 -4.97 6.43 -0.76
C GLY A 44 -5.82 5.75 -1.83
N MET A 45 -7.13 6.03 -1.81
CA MET A 45 -8.06 5.49 -2.81
C MET A 45 -7.72 5.96 -4.24
N ALA A 46 -7.33 7.22 -4.40
CA ALA A 46 -6.88 7.75 -5.70
C ALA A 46 -5.57 7.08 -6.15
N LEU A 47 -4.65 6.82 -5.22
CA LEU A 47 -3.39 6.14 -5.49
C LEU A 47 -3.59 4.68 -5.92
N LEU A 48 -4.47 3.92 -5.28
CA LEU A 48 -4.83 2.57 -5.71
C LEU A 48 -5.36 2.54 -7.15
N GLN A 49 -6.22 3.50 -7.51
CA GLN A 49 -6.73 3.61 -8.88
C GLN A 49 -5.61 3.95 -9.87
N TRP A 50 -4.66 4.80 -9.47
CA TRP A 50 -3.52 5.17 -10.28
C TRP A 50 -2.56 4.00 -10.51
N TRP A 51 -2.28 3.18 -9.50
CA TRP A 51 -1.47 1.96 -9.66
C TRP A 51 -2.15 0.90 -10.54
N GLY A 52 -3.47 0.92 -10.66
CA GLY A 52 -4.18 0.18 -11.71
C GLY A 52 -4.14 -1.35 -11.58
N GLY A 53 -3.74 -1.89 -10.42
CA GLY A 53 -3.59 -3.34 -10.22
C GLY A 53 -2.14 -3.84 -10.27
N GLU A 54 -1.16 -2.95 -10.44
CA GLU A 54 0.25 -3.34 -10.58
C GLU A 54 0.98 -3.27 -9.24
N GLY A 55 1.12 -4.42 -8.57
CA GLY A 55 1.67 -4.51 -7.21
C GLY A 55 0.73 -4.02 -6.12
N ALA A 56 -0.40 -3.41 -6.49
CA ALA A 56 -1.50 -3.00 -5.62
C ALA A 56 -2.80 -3.66 -6.05
N VAL A 57 -3.77 -3.74 -5.14
CA VAL A 57 -5.10 -4.26 -5.48
C VAL A 57 -5.71 -3.47 -6.63
N ARG A 58 -6.27 -4.19 -7.60
CA ARG A 58 -6.97 -3.54 -8.71
C ARG A 58 -8.26 -2.89 -8.22
N VAL A 59 -8.49 -1.66 -8.65
CA VAL A 59 -9.75 -0.95 -8.39
C VAL A 59 -10.78 -1.30 -9.46
N LEU A 60 -11.92 -1.85 -9.06
CA LEU A 60 -13.05 -2.17 -9.95
C LEU A 60 -13.86 -0.92 -10.28
N ARG A 61 -14.07 -0.07 -9.26
CA ARG A 61 -14.74 1.23 -9.40
C ARG A 61 -14.32 2.14 -8.26
N ARG A 62 -14.28 3.45 -8.52
CA ARG A 62 -13.99 4.48 -7.52
C ARG A 62 -14.99 5.63 -7.63
N ASP A 63 -15.34 6.21 -6.50
CA ASP A 63 -16.01 7.49 -6.32
C ASP A 63 -15.12 8.42 -5.46
N ALA A 64 -15.57 9.63 -5.12
CA ALA A 64 -14.81 10.54 -4.26
C ALA A 64 -14.53 9.94 -2.88
N ASP A 65 -15.54 9.29 -2.29
CA ASP A 65 -15.50 8.78 -0.91
C ASP A 65 -15.57 7.25 -0.83
N ALA A 66 -15.52 6.55 -1.96
CA ALA A 66 -15.71 5.11 -1.98
C ALA A 66 -14.85 4.42 -3.03
N ILE A 67 -14.44 3.19 -2.72
CA ILE A 67 -13.71 2.32 -3.64
C ILE A 67 -14.25 0.90 -3.57
N LEU A 68 -14.37 0.28 -4.74
CA LEU A 68 -14.78 -1.11 -4.90
C LEU A 68 -13.59 -1.92 -5.43
N MET A 69 -13.23 -2.98 -4.72
CA MET A 69 -12.07 -3.82 -5.01
C MET A 69 -12.49 -5.30 -5.03
N PRO A 70 -11.75 -6.20 -5.72
CA PRO A 70 -12.01 -7.63 -5.60
C PRO A 70 -11.94 -8.10 -4.15
N TRP A 71 -12.70 -9.13 -3.82
CA TRP A 71 -12.50 -9.84 -2.58
C TRP A 71 -11.19 -10.63 -2.67
N LEU A 72 -10.20 -10.26 -1.86
CA LEU A 72 -8.89 -10.92 -1.81
C LEU A 72 -8.87 -12.02 -0.75
N ASP A 73 -7.85 -12.88 -0.78
CA ASP A 73 -7.60 -13.78 0.34
C ASP A 73 -7.24 -12.95 1.57
N GLN A 74 -8.09 -13.02 2.58
CA GLN A 74 -7.98 -12.21 3.81
C GLN A 74 -6.88 -12.73 4.74
N ARG A 75 -6.18 -13.80 4.38
CA ARG A 75 -4.96 -14.21 5.07
C ARG A 75 -3.86 -13.22 4.68
N PRO A 76 -3.42 -12.33 5.60
CA PRO A 76 -2.28 -11.48 5.30
C PRO A 76 -1.05 -12.34 5.04
N ALA A 77 -0.05 -11.78 4.38
CA ALA A 77 1.22 -12.46 4.09
C ALA A 77 1.79 -13.18 5.33
N LEU A 78 1.52 -12.65 6.52
CA LEU A 78 2.05 -13.08 7.81
C LEU A 78 0.98 -13.50 8.83
N GLY A 79 -0.15 -14.02 8.39
CA GLY A 79 -1.32 -14.28 9.24
C GLY A 79 -1.27 -15.49 10.19
N ASN A 80 -0.13 -16.14 10.40
CA ASN A 80 0.02 -17.20 11.41
C ASN A 80 1.36 -17.06 12.14
N LEU A 81 1.30 -16.74 13.44
CA LEU A 81 2.48 -16.57 14.29
C LEU A 81 3.18 -17.89 14.59
N ASP A 82 2.47 -19.02 14.48
CA ASP A 82 2.99 -20.33 14.88
C ASP A 82 3.88 -20.99 13.78
N ASP A 83 3.93 -20.43 12.56
CA ASP A 83 4.66 -20.97 11.39
C ASP A 83 5.36 -19.85 10.58
N PHE A 84 5.90 -18.86 11.30
CA PHE A 84 6.37 -17.60 10.73
C PHE A 84 7.76 -17.74 10.09
N ASP A 85 7.82 -17.67 8.75
CA ASP A 85 9.06 -17.59 7.97
C ASP A 85 9.43 -16.13 7.68
N ASP A 86 10.24 -15.54 8.57
CA ASP A 86 10.73 -14.16 8.50
C ASP A 86 11.43 -13.81 7.17
N ALA A 87 12.20 -14.76 6.63
CA ALA A 87 12.94 -14.52 5.40
C ALA A 87 11.99 -14.38 4.22
N ARG A 88 11.00 -15.28 4.12
CA ARG A 88 9.98 -15.23 3.10
C ARG A 88 9.06 -14.02 3.25
N ALA A 89 8.73 -13.67 4.49
CA ALA A 89 7.94 -12.50 4.84
C ALA A 89 8.55 -11.20 4.30
N PHE A 90 9.83 -11.00 4.62
CA PHE A 90 10.57 -9.83 4.23
C PHE A 90 10.79 -9.80 2.71
N ASP A 91 11.04 -10.95 2.09
CA ASP A 91 11.18 -11.06 0.64
C ASP A 91 9.89 -10.65 -0.10
N ILE A 92 8.72 -11.08 0.38
CA ILE A 92 7.42 -10.67 -0.16
C ILE A 92 7.22 -9.16 -0.02
N LEU A 93 7.48 -8.59 1.17
CA LEU A 93 7.32 -7.16 1.44
C LEU A 93 8.24 -6.30 0.56
N VAL A 94 9.52 -6.65 0.50
CA VAL A 94 10.52 -5.92 -0.31
C VAL A 94 10.20 -6.04 -1.79
N THR A 95 9.91 -7.25 -2.29
CA THR A 95 9.65 -7.47 -3.71
C THR A 95 8.38 -6.76 -4.17
N THR A 96 7.32 -6.77 -3.36
CA THR A 96 6.07 -6.05 -3.66
C THR A 96 6.28 -4.53 -3.64
N THR A 97 7.04 -4.02 -2.66
CA THR A 97 7.36 -2.58 -2.57
C THR A 97 8.21 -2.10 -3.74
N ASP A 98 9.26 -2.87 -4.11
CA ASP A 98 10.10 -2.51 -5.24
C ASP A 98 9.32 -2.58 -6.57
N ARG A 99 8.40 -3.54 -6.71
CA ARG A 99 7.48 -3.59 -7.86
C ARG A 99 6.65 -2.32 -7.98
N LEU A 100 6.04 -1.84 -6.87
CA LEU A 100 5.29 -0.58 -6.86
C LEU A 100 6.15 0.61 -7.30
N HIS A 101 7.37 0.73 -6.76
CA HIS A 101 8.25 1.86 -7.06
C HIS A 101 8.78 1.81 -8.50
N ARG A 102 9.14 0.62 -9.02
CA ARG A 102 9.51 0.45 -10.43
C ARG A 102 8.38 0.86 -11.35
N GLN A 103 7.15 0.46 -11.04
CA GLN A 103 6.00 0.84 -11.86
C GLN A 103 5.70 2.33 -11.78
N ALA A 104 5.80 2.92 -10.59
CA ALA A 104 5.65 4.36 -10.43
C ALA A 104 6.66 5.15 -11.26
N ARG A 105 7.94 4.73 -11.28
CA ARG A 105 8.98 5.35 -12.12
C ARG A 105 8.67 5.24 -13.61
N ARG A 106 8.16 4.09 -14.07
CA ARG A 106 7.77 3.89 -15.48
C ARG A 106 6.62 4.81 -15.87
N ALA A 107 5.56 4.84 -15.07
CA ALA A 107 4.40 5.68 -15.28
C ALA A 107 4.75 7.18 -15.33
N LEU A 108 5.67 7.63 -14.48
CA LEU A 108 6.11 9.04 -14.42
C LEU A 108 7.18 9.39 -15.46
N GLY A 109 7.89 8.41 -15.99
CA GLY A 109 8.96 8.60 -16.95
C GLY A 109 8.45 9.12 -18.30
N ALA A 110 9.37 9.59 -19.14
CA ALA A 110 9.06 10.21 -20.44
C ALA A 110 8.32 9.29 -21.43
N GLY A 111 8.28 7.98 -21.19
CA GLY A 111 7.55 7.02 -22.02
C GLY A 111 6.03 7.09 -21.83
N GLU A 112 5.54 7.01 -20.59
CA GLU A 112 4.11 7.06 -20.28
C GLU A 112 3.64 8.48 -19.93
N GLY A 113 4.44 9.23 -19.16
CA GLY A 113 4.12 10.60 -18.76
C GLY A 113 2.80 10.73 -17.98
N ARG A 114 2.37 9.68 -17.28
CA ARG A 114 1.13 9.67 -16.51
C ARG A 114 1.29 10.56 -15.28
N PRO A 115 0.50 11.64 -15.13
CA PRO A 115 0.61 12.53 -13.98
C PRO A 115 0.27 11.78 -12.68
N MET A 116 0.91 12.18 -11.58
CA MET A 116 0.56 11.67 -10.25
C MET A 116 -0.92 11.96 -9.92
N PRO A 117 -1.58 11.10 -9.12
CA PRO A 117 -2.92 11.40 -8.65
C PRO A 117 -2.92 12.68 -7.82
N ALA A 118 -3.96 13.50 -7.98
CA ALA A 118 -4.11 14.71 -7.18
C ALA A 118 -4.38 14.36 -5.71
N GLY A 119 -3.95 15.24 -4.80
CA GLY A 119 -4.24 15.11 -3.37
C GLY A 119 -3.27 14.22 -2.59
N LEU A 120 -2.21 13.68 -3.22
CA LEU A 120 -1.12 13.05 -2.47
C LEU A 120 -0.51 14.04 -1.47
N ILE A 121 -0.19 13.55 -0.28
CA ILE A 121 0.34 14.38 0.80
C ILE A 121 1.88 14.34 0.74
N PRO A 122 2.57 15.47 0.54
CA PRO A 122 4.02 15.50 0.58
C PRO A 122 4.56 15.09 1.95
N LEU A 123 5.59 14.25 1.99
CA LEU A 123 6.24 13.88 3.26
C LEU A 123 6.78 15.11 4.03
N ALA A 124 7.16 16.17 3.33
CA ALA A 124 7.53 17.43 3.94
C ALA A 124 6.37 18.07 4.73
N ASP A 125 5.13 17.93 4.26
CA ASP A 125 3.93 18.42 4.92
C ASP A 125 3.57 17.55 6.14
N VAL A 126 3.73 16.22 6.02
CA VAL A 126 3.61 15.30 7.16
C VAL A 126 4.59 15.68 8.26
N ARG A 127 5.87 15.92 7.93
CA ARG A 127 6.87 16.40 8.90
C ARG A 127 6.45 17.73 9.52
N ARG A 128 5.98 18.69 8.71
CA ARG A 128 5.53 20.01 9.22
C ARG A 128 4.39 19.85 10.22
N HIS A 129 3.42 19.00 9.92
CA HIS A 129 2.31 18.69 10.84
C HIS A 129 2.82 18.09 12.14
N VAL A 130 3.63 17.02 12.07
CA VAL A 130 4.18 16.36 13.26
C VAL A 130 5.00 17.34 14.10
N PHE A 131 5.82 18.19 13.47
CA PHE A 131 6.60 19.19 14.18
C PHE A 131 5.70 20.24 14.85
N GLY A 132 4.50 20.50 14.34
CA GLY A 132 3.53 21.40 14.97
C GLY A 132 2.88 20.85 16.25
N LEU A 133 3.00 19.56 16.54
CA LEU A 133 2.37 18.96 17.71
C LEU A 133 3.02 19.44 19.01
N PRO A 134 2.25 19.74 20.08
CA PRO A 134 2.80 20.22 21.35
C PRO A 134 3.88 19.32 21.94
N LEU A 135 3.69 18.00 21.86
CA LEU A 135 4.69 17.04 22.33
C LEU A 135 5.97 17.09 21.50
N ALA A 136 5.85 17.21 20.17
CA ALA A 136 6.99 17.32 19.27
C ALA A 136 7.80 18.60 19.51
N GLN A 137 7.19 19.65 20.07
CA GLN A 137 7.84 20.90 20.47
C GLN A 137 8.58 20.81 21.81
N SER A 138 8.31 19.80 22.64
CA SER A 138 8.97 19.63 23.94
C SER A 138 10.49 19.41 23.83
N GLU A 139 11.23 19.84 24.86
CA GLU A 139 12.68 19.62 24.97
C GLU A 139 13.06 18.13 24.97
N ARG A 140 12.15 17.26 25.44
CA ARG A 140 12.35 15.80 25.42
C ARG A 140 12.59 15.26 24.01
N LEU A 141 12.00 15.90 23.00
CA LEU A 141 12.13 15.50 21.60
C LEU A 141 13.06 16.43 20.80
N ALA A 142 13.78 17.36 21.42
CA ALA A 142 14.64 18.32 20.72
C ALA A 142 15.70 17.63 19.84
N ARG A 143 16.38 16.61 20.37
CA ARG A 143 17.38 15.83 19.60
C ARG A 143 16.76 15.08 18.42
N TRP A 144 15.61 14.44 18.63
CA TRP A 144 14.88 13.76 17.56
C TRP A 144 14.41 14.75 16.48
N ARG A 145 13.85 15.89 16.89
CA ARG A 145 13.36 16.93 15.98
C ARG A 145 14.49 17.51 15.14
N ALA A 146 15.64 17.81 15.75
CA ALA A 146 16.84 18.28 15.04
C ALA A 146 17.36 17.24 14.03
N PHE A 147 17.40 15.97 14.43
CA PHE A 147 17.79 14.88 13.53
C PHE A 147 16.80 14.72 12.36
N ALA A 148 15.49 14.67 12.65
CA ALA A 148 14.44 14.51 11.65
C ALA A 148 14.32 15.71 10.69
N ALA A 149 14.71 16.91 11.13
CA ALA A 149 14.76 18.10 10.29
C ALA A 149 15.82 17.98 9.17
N GLY A 150 16.86 17.18 9.38
CA GLY A 150 17.95 16.98 8.41
C GLY A 150 17.61 16.02 7.26
N PHE A 151 16.48 15.31 7.31
CA PHE A 151 16.12 14.38 6.24
C PHE A 151 15.63 15.11 4.99
N ASP A 152 16.18 14.75 3.84
CA ASP A 152 15.56 15.04 2.54
C ASP A 152 14.42 14.04 2.31
N LEU A 153 13.19 14.53 2.47
CA LEU A 153 11.97 13.72 2.36
C LEU A 153 11.39 13.71 0.95
N GLU A 154 11.94 14.47 0.01
CA GLU A 154 11.47 14.54 -1.37
C GLU A 154 12.46 13.86 -2.31
N GLY A 155 13.77 14.05 -2.07
CA GLY A 155 14.80 13.56 -2.96
C GLY A 155 14.78 14.25 -4.33
N PRO A 156 15.70 13.86 -5.23
CA PRO A 156 15.74 14.40 -6.59
C PRO A 156 14.62 13.89 -7.50
N ALA A 157 13.94 12.81 -7.11
CA ALA A 157 12.89 12.16 -7.89
C ALA A 157 11.84 11.54 -6.95
N PRO A 158 10.94 12.35 -6.37
CA PRO A 158 9.89 11.85 -5.49
C PRO A 158 8.93 10.92 -6.22
N LEU A 159 8.44 9.90 -5.52
CA LEU A 159 7.45 8.95 -6.02
C LEU A 159 6.17 9.01 -5.18
N PRO A 160 5.02 8.59 -5.73
CA PRO A 160 3.87 8.19 -4.93
C PRO A 160 4.24 7.00 -4.04
N LEU A 161 3.89 7.09 -2.77
CA LEU A 161 4.26 6.15 -1.73
C LEU A 161 3.02 5.55 -1.09
N HIS A 162 3.12 4.29 -0.68
CA HIS A 162 2.05 3.66 0.11
C HIS A 162 1.93 4.32 1.47
N GLY A 163 3.05 4.56 2.14
CA GLY A 163 3.14 5.28 3.41
C GLY A 163 2.87 4.42 4.65
N ASP A 164 2.56 3.14 4.49
CA ASP A 164 2.15 2.23 5.59
C ASP A 164 2.32 0.75 5.18
N ILE A 165 3.47 0.41 4.59
CA ILE A 165 3.75 -0.98 4.19
C ILE A 165 4.02 -1.81 5.44
N HIS A 166 3.14 -2.77 5.68
CA HIS A 166 3.32 -3.84 6.65
C HIS A 166 2.51 -5.06 6.22
N HIS A 167 2.70 -6.19 6.88
CA HIS A 167 2.08 -7.46 6.50
C HIS A 167 0.55 -7.46 6.46
N GLY A 168 -0.10 -6.64 7.28
CA GLY A 168 -1.56 -6.48 7.29
C GLY A 168 -2.10 -5.78 6.04
N ASN A 169 -1.24 -5.02 5.35
CA ASN A 169 -1.57 -4.32 4.11
C ASN A 169 -1.07 -5.08 2.86
N LEU A 170 -0.61 -6.32 3.00
CA LEU A 170 -0.34 -7.23 1.88
C LEU A 170 -1.29 -8.42 1.92
N LEU A 171 -2.10 -8.55 0.87
CA LEU A 171 -3.02 -9.67 0.69
C LEU A 171 -2.70 -10.44 -0.58
N HIS A 172 -3.01 -11.74 -0.59
CA HIS A 172 -2.83 -12.57 -1.76
C HIS A 172 -4.05 -12.44 -2.69
N ASP A 173 -3.81 -12.07 -3.94
CA ASP A 173 -4.80 -12.03 -5.00
C ASP A 173 -4.74 -13.31 -5.83
N PRO A 174 -5.67 -14.27 -5.63
CA PRO A 174 -5.71 -15.50 -6.40
C PRO A 174 -6.07 -15.28 -7.88
N GLY A 175 -6.58 -14.09 -8.23
CA GLY A 175 -6.87 -13.69 -9.60
C GLY A 175 -5.69 -13.00 -10.30
N HIS A 176 -4.55 -12.83 -9.63
CA HIS A 176 -3.37 -12.21 -10.22
C HIS A 176 -2.75 -13.12 -11.29
N ASP A 177 -2.64 -12.61 -12.52
CA ASP A 177 -1.95 -13.29 -13.61
C ASP A 177 -0.46 -12.86 -13.61
N PRO A 178 0.48 -13.74 -13.21
CA PRO A 178 1.90 -13.40 -13.19
C PRO A 178 2.48 -13.12 -14.59
N GLY A 179 1.77 -13.51 -15.67
CA GLY A 179 2.17 -13.22 -17.05
C GLY A 179 1.97 -11.76 -17.48
N GLN A 180 1.28 -10.95 -16.68
CA GLN A 180 1.06 -9.52 -16.94
C GLN A 180 2.05 -8.61 -16.21
N ASP A 181 3.04 -9.15 -15.49
CA ASP A 181 4.04 -8.33 -14.82
C ASP A 181 5.12 -7.87 -15.81
N PRO A 182 5.19 -6.57 -16.16
CA PRO A 182 6.17 -6.05 -17.13
C PRO A 182 7.60 -6.03 -16.58
N GLY A 183 7.86 -6.67 -15.43
CA GLY A 183 9.16 -6.89 -14.81
C GLY A 183 9.70 -8.32 -14.90
N HIS A 184 9.02 -9.25 -15.59
CA HIS A 184 9.51 -10.63 -15.74
C HIS A 184 10.88 -10.64 -16.46
N ASN A 185 11.96 -10.79 -15.69
CA ASN A 185 13.31 -10.86 -16.23
C ASN A 185 13.55 -12.28 -16.76
N PRO A 186 13.74 -12.49 -18.08
CA PRO A 186 13.94 -13.83 -18.66
C PRO A 186 15.25 -14.49 -18.22
N GLY A 187 16.09 -13.81 -17.44
CA GLY A 187 17.30 -14.37 -16.80
C GLY A 187 17.05 -15.09 -15.47
N HIS A 188 15.81 -15.21 -14.98
CA HIS A 188 15.52 -16.01 -13.79
C HIS A 188 15.51 -17.52 -14.12
N THR A 189 16.22 -18.28 -13.30
CA THR A 189 16.31 -19.74 -13.37
C THR A 189 14.91 -20.37 -13.38
N PRO A 190 14.61 -21.31 -14.30
CA PRO A 190 13.33 -22.03 -14.31
C PRO A 190 13.10 -22.73 -12.97
N GLY A 191 12.10 -22.27 -12.21
CA GLY A 191 11.76 -22.80 -10.87
C GLY A 191 11.68 -21.75 -9.76
N GLN A 192 12.25 -20.56 -9.98
CA GLN A 192 12.11 -19.43 -9.05
C GLN A 192 10.93 -18.58 -9.53
N ARG A 193 9.72 -18.89 -9.05
CA ARG A 193 8.57 -17.99 -9.22
C ARG A 193 8.95 -16.63 -8.65
N ASP A 194 8.47 -15.54 -9.25
CA ASP A 194 8.53 -14.25 -8.57
C ASP A 194 7.95 -14.47 -7.17
N SER A 195 8.70 -14.07 -6.14
CA SER A 195 8.27 -14.30 -4.77
C SER A 195 7.09 -13.42 -4.37
N SER A 196 6.77 -12.41 -5.20
CA SER A 196 5.54 -11.64 -5.04
C SER A 196 4.30 -12.48 -5.31
N GLY A 197 4.34 -13.57 -6.07
CA GLY A 197 3.39 -14.68 -6.02
C GLY A 197 1.89 -14.33 -5.94
N GLY A 198 1.44 -13.23 -6.56
CA GLY A 198 0.05 -12.74 -6.45
C GLY A 198 -0.25 -11.84 -5.25
N TRP A 199 0.72 -11.54 -4.39
CA TRP A 199 0.65 -10.54 -3.33
C TRP A 199 0.52 -9.13 -3.89
N VAL A 200 -0.42 -8.39 -3.32
CA VAL A 200 -0.71 -7.00 -3.67
C VAL A 200 -0.88 -6.17 -2.42
N VAL A 201 -0.49 -4.89 -2.49
CA VAL A 201 -0.76 -3.95 -1.41
C VAL A 201 -2.21 -3.47 -1.42
N ILE A 202 -2.70 -3.15 -0.22
CA ILE A 202 -3.99 -2.52 0.01
C ILE A 202 -3.81 -1.36 0.98
N ASP A 203 -4.78 -0.44 0.98
CA ASP A 203 -4.89 0.59 2.01
C ASP A 203 -3.69 1.56 2.17
N PRO A 204 -3.22 2.21 1.09
CA PRO A 204 -2.18 3.22 1.19
C PRO A 204 -2.69 4.51 1.84
N LYS A 205 -1.79 5.24 2.51
CA LYS A 205 -2.03 6.61 3.01
C LYS A 205 -2.03 7.66 1.90
N GLY A 206 -1.40 7.36 0.76
CA GLY A 206 -1.34 8.29 -0.38
C GLY A 206 -0.35 9.43 -0.18
N TYR A 207 0.92 9.10 0.06
CA TYR A 207 1.98 10.09 0.22
C TYR A 207 2.78 10.31 -1.08
N VAL A 208 3.55 11.39 -1.12
CA VAL A 208 4.57 11.62 -2.15
C VAL A 208 5.89 12.06 -1.51
N GLY A 209 6.99 11.48 -1.96
CA GLY A 209 8.32 11.82 -1.44
C GLY A 209 9.38 10.78 -1.76
N HIS A 210 10.42 10.74 -0.95
CA HIS A 210 11.57 9.86 -1.13
C HIS A 210 11.17 8.37 -0.96
N PRO A 211 11.50 7.48 -1.92
CA PRO A 211 11.05 6.09 -1.92
C PRO A 211 11.52 5.27 -0.72
N SER A 212 12.64 5.65 -0.08
CA SER A 212 13.10 4.98 1.14
C SER A 212 12.10 5.03 2.29
N TYR A 213 11.10 5.92 2.27
CA TYR A 213 10.07 5.98 3.30
C TYR A 213 9.26 4.67 3.39
N ASP A 214 8.84 4.10 2.27
CA ASP A 214 8.10 2.82 2.27
C ASP A 214 8.99 1.66 2.76
N PHE A 215 10.29 1.68 2.43
CA PHE A 215 11.24 0.70 2.95
C PHE A 215 11.55 0.90 4.44
N ALA A 216 11.55 2.15 4.92
CA ALA A 216 11.77 2.45 6.34
C ALA A 216 10.71 1.79 7.22
N ASN A 217 9.46 1.76 6.76
CA ASN A 217 8.34 1.11 7.45
C ASN A 217 8.54 -0.41 7.57
N LEU A 218 9.31 -1.05 6.68
CA LEU A 218 9.60 -2.49 6.75
C LEU A 218 10.47 -2.86 7.96
N PHE A 219 11.30 -1.94 8.44
CA PHE A 219 12.16 -2.19 9.61
C PHE A 219 11.40 -2.15 10.95
N PHE A 220 10.14 -1.69 10.95
CA PHE A 220 9.34 -1.52 12.16
C PHE A 220 8.49 -2.75 12.54
N ASN A 221 8.76 -3.92 11.96
CA ASN A 221 7.95 -5.11 12.20
C ASN A 221 8.76 -6.42 12.41
N PRO A 222 9.77 -6.48 13.30
CA PRO A 222 10.29 -7.77 13.74
C PRO A 222 9.25 -8.44 14.66
N ILE A 223 8.70 -9.58 14.22
CA ILE A 223 7.74 -10.36 15.02
C ILE A 223 8.47 -11.20 16.09
N ASP A 224 9.78 -11.42 15.95
CA ASP A 224 10.62 -11.92 17.03
C ASP A 224 11.17 -10.77 17.89
N GLN A 225 10.49 -10.49 19.01
CA GLN A 225 11.18 -9.94 20.18
C GLN A 225 11.56 -11.12 21.09
N PRO A 226 12.81 -11.62 21.05
CA PRO A 226 13.25 -12.60 22.02
C PRO A 226 13.20 -11.96 23.42
N GLY A 227 12.23 -12.38 24.24
CA GLY A 227 12.12 -11.98 25.65
C GLY A 227 10.83 -11.30 26.11
N ARG A 228 9.69 -11.46 25.43
CA ARG A 228 8.37 -11.22 26.05
C ARG A 228 7.55 -12.51 26.12
#